data_AF-A0A453CSL0-F1
#
_entry.id   AF-A0A453CSL0-F1
#
_cell.length_a   1.000
_cell.length_b   1.000
_cell.length_c   1.000
_cell.angle_alpha   90.00
_cell.angle_beta   90.00
_cell.angle_gamma   90.00
#
_symmetry.space_group_name_H-M   'P 1'
#
loop_
_entity.id
_entity.type
_entity.pdbx_description
1 polymer ?
#
loop_
_entity_poly.entity_id
_entity_poly.type
_entity_poly.pdbx_seq_one_letter_code
_entity_poly.pdbx_strand_id
1 'polypeptide(L)' 'MASKRLSEAGYEHYEISSYCNYVYECNHNTTYWANRPFYVFGLGSASYINGVRFSRPRRMKEYVP' A
#
# COMPACT_ATOMS: atom_id res chain seq x y z
N MET A 1 3.37 13.78 20.75
CA MET A 1 2.32 14.72 20.26
C MET A 1 1.44 14.08 19.19
N ALA A 2 1.98 13.48 18.11
CA ALA A 2 1.18 12.88 17.04
C ALA A 2 0.30 11.70 17.51
N SER A 3 0.91 10.72 18.20
CA SER A 3 0.21 9.55 18.75
C SER A 3 -0.99 9.93 19.62
N LYS A 4 -0.78 10.78 20.63
CA LYS A 4 -1.84 11.29 21.52
C LYS A 4 -3.00 11.95 20.76
N ARG A 5 -2.70 12.82 19.78
CA ARG A 5 -3.74 13.49 18.97
C ARG A 5 -4.56 12.52 18.13
N LEU A 6 -3.92 11.50 17.55
CA LEU A 6 -4.60 10.51 16.72
C LEU A 6 -5.47 9.59 17.58
N SER A 7 -4.98 9.18 18.75
CA SER A 7 -5.77 8.39 19.71
C SER A 7 -6.95 9.18 20.27
N GLU A 8 -6.78 10.47 20.60
CA GLU A 8 -7.89 11.35 21.03
C GLU A 8 -8.92 11.57 19.92
N ALA A 9 -8.51 11.51 18.65
CA ALA A 9 -9.39 11.59 17.49
C ALA A 9 -10.06 10.24 17.12
N GLY A 10 -9.84 9.18 17.91
CA GLY A 10 -10.46 7.86 17.72
C GLY A 10 -9.75 6.94 16.72
N TYR A 11 -8.48 7.22 16.39
CA TYR A 11 -7.67 6.33 15.57
C TYR A 11 -6.84 5.40 16.45
N GLU A 12 -6.84 4.11 16.11
CA GLU A 12 -6.06 3.09 16.79
C GLU A 12 -4.66 2.99 16.17
N HIS A 13 -3.65 2.85 17.03
CA HIS A 13 -2.26 2.65 16.62
C HIS A 13 -2.05 1.17 16.30
N TYR A 14 -2.28 0.76 15.06
CA TYR A 14 -2.29 -0.66 14.69
C TYR A 14 -0.93 -1.18 14.20
N GLU A 15 -0.03 -0.30 13.71
CA GLU A 15 1.31 -0.65 13.23
C GLU A 15 2.35 0.38 13.66
N ILE A 16 3.65 0.01 13.65
CA ILE A 16 4.78 0.84 14.14
C ILE A 16 4.67 2.31 13.71
N SER A 17 4.23 2.59 12.47
CA SER A 17 4.09 3.94 11.93
C SER A 17 2.68 4.30 11.42
N SER A 18 1.63 3.54 11.76
CA SER A 18 0.31 3.71 11.13
C SER A 18 -0.84 3.73 12.13
N TYR A 19 -1.80 4.63 11.91
CA TYR A 19 -3.03 4.77 12.69
C TYR A 19 -4.23 4.64 11.75
N CYS A 20 -5.27 3.93 12.15
CA CYS A 20 -6.50 3.83 11.38
C CYS A 20 -7.73 3.70 12.28
N ASN A 21 -8.91 3.91 11.72
CA ASN A 21 -10.13 3.41 12.33
C ASN A 21 -10.18 1.89 12.12
N TYR A 22 -10.66 1.14 13.12
CA TYR A 22 -10.66 -0.34 13.19
C TYR A 22 -11.02 -1.06 11.88
N VAL A 23 -11.95 -0.52 11.09
CA VAL A 23 -12.44 -1.15 9.85
C VAL A 23 -11.48 -0.97 8.64
N TYR A 24 -10.47 -0.11 8.76
CA TYR A 24 -9.59 0.28 7.66
C TYR A 24 -8.13 -0.10 7.89
N GLU A 25 -7.87 -1.08 8.76
CA GLU A 25 -6.51 -1.57 8.98
C GLU A 25 -5.93 -2.17 7.71
N CYS A 26 -4.76 -1.66 7.32
CA CYS A 26 -3.80 -2.24 6.37
C CYS A 26 -4.30 -3.05 5.15
N ASN A 27 -5.49 -2.77 4.59
CA ASN A 27 -6.06 -3.54 3.47
C ASN A 27 -5.09 -3.71 2.28
N HIS A 28 -4.28 -2.67 2.02
CA HIS A 28 -3.25 -2.69 1.00
C HIS A 28 -2.10 -3.65 1.33
N ASN A 29 -1.54 -3.59 2.55
CA ASN A 29 -0.45 -4.50 2.94
C ASN A 29 -0.94 -5.94 3.10
N THR A 30 -2.16 -6.14 3.62
CA THR A 30 -2.77 -7.47 3.73
C THR A 30 -2.83 -8.15 2.37
N THR A 31 -3.10 -7.40 1.30
CA THR A 31 -3.07 -7.92 -0.07
C THR A 31 -1.66 -8.41 -0.46
N TYR A 32 -0.62 -7.65 -0.09
CA TYR A 32 0.78 -8.05 -0.32
C TYR A 32 1.21 -9.25 0.51
N TRP A 33 0.90 -9.27 1.81
CA TRP A 33 1.27 -10.35 2.72
C TRP A 33 0.53 -11.64 2.43
N ALA A 34 -0.75 -11.56 2.06
CA ALA A 34 -1.53 -12.69 1.59
C ALA A 34 -1.15 -13.13 0.17
N ASN A 35 -0.16 -12.47 -0.46
CA ASN A 35 0.30 -12.72 -1.81
C ASN A 35 -0.88 -12.83 -2.80
N ARG A 36 -1.85 -11.92 -2.66
CA ARG A 36 -3.03 -11.86 -3.53
C ARG A 36 -2.70 -11.06 -4.80
N PRO A 37 -3.33 -11.35 -5.94
CA PRO A 37 -3.15 -10.57 -7.14
C PRO A 37 -3.50 -9.08 -6.94
N PHE A 38 -2.65 -8.18 -7.45
CA PHE A 38 -2.85 -6.75 -7.45
C PHE A 38 -2.27 -6.12 -8.73
N TYR A 39 -2.94 -5.09 -9.25
CA TYR A 39 -2.51 -4.35 -10.42
C TYR A 39 -2.27 -2.89 -10.08
N VAL A 40 -1.10 -2.39 -10.46
CA VAL A 40 -0.67 -1.03 -10.12
C VAL A 40 -0.26 -0.29 -11.38
N PHE A 41 -0.57 1.00 -11.38
CA PHE A 41 -0.21 1.95 -12.42
C PHE A 41 0.83 2.92 -11.88
N GLY A 42 1.54 3.58 -12.79
CA GLY A 42 2.54 4.57 -12.45
C GLY A 42 3.96 4.08 -12.66
N LEU A 43 4.83 5.07 -12.81
CA LEU A 43 6.25 4.90 -13.07
C LEU A 43 6.89 4.05 -11.97
N GLY A 44 7.59 2.98 -12.36
CA GLY A 44 8.28 2.09 -11.41
C GLY A 44 7.39 1.21 -10.54
N SER A 45 6.07 1.21 -10.76
CA SER A 45 5.13 0.37 -10.01
C SER A 45 5.36 -1.12 -10.28
N ALA A 46 5.12 -1.97 -9.29
CA ALA A 46 5.11 -3.42 -9.43
C ALA A 46 3.67 -3.92 -9.40
N SER A 47 3.36 -4.91 -10.24
CA SER A 47 2.09 -5.64 -10.24
C SER A 47 2.34 -7.12 -10.02
N TYR A 48 1.35 -7.81 -9.47
CA TYR A 48 1.36 -9.25 -9.27
C TYR A 48 0.05 -9.84 -9.76
N ILE A 49 0.06 -10.59 -10.85
CA ILE A 49 -1.15 -11.17 -11.45
C ILE A 49 -0.86 -12.62 -11.83
N ASN A 50 -1.77 -13.53 -11.47
CA ASN A 50 -1.70 -14.95 -11.83
C ASN A 50 -0.35 -15.61 -11.49
N GLY A 51 0.24 -15.28 -10.34
CA GLY A 51 1.53 -15.84 -9.93
C GLY A 51 2.75 -15.13 -10.52
N VAL A 52 2.58 -14.18 -11.43
CA VAL A 52 3.67 -13.47 -12.11
C VAL A 52 3.82 -12.06 -11.56
N ARG A 53 5.04 -11.69 -11.19
CA ARG A 53 5.40 -10.34 -10.76
C ARG A 53 6.10 -9.60 -11.90
N PHE A 54 5.62 -8.41 -12.23
CA PHE A 54 6.24 -7.55 -13.24
C PHE A 54 6.25 -6.09 -12.80
N SER A 55 7.24 -5.33 -13.26
CA SER A 55 7.40 -3.91 -12.93
C SER A 55 7.27 -3.05 -14.17
N ARG A 56 6.65 -1.88 -14.00
CA ARG A 56 6.63 -0.85 -15.03
C ARG A 56 7.97 -0.12 -15.09
N PRO A 57 8.33 0.45 -16.26
CA PRO A 57 9.56 1.21 -16.39
C PRO A 57 9.64 2.36 -15.38
N ARG A 58 10.86 2.65 -14.93
CA ARG A 58 11.12 3.72 -13.94
C ARG A 58 11.42 5.06 -14.60
N ARG A 59 11.68 5.09 -15.91
CA ARG A 59 11.98 6.33 -16.63
C ARG A 59 10.78 6.73 -17.48
N MET A 60 10.44 8.02 -17.44
CA MET A 60 9.27 8.56 -18.14
C MET A 60 9.29 8.22 -19.63
N LYS A 61 10.48 8.29 -20.25
CA LYS A 61 10.70 7.94 -21.67
C LYS A 61 10.34 6.49 -22.03
N GLU A 62 10.38 5.59 -21.06
CA GLU A 62 10.07 4.16 -21.25
C GLU A 62 8.63 3.84 -20.82
N TYR A 63 8.04 4.68 -19.97
CA TYR A 63 6.71 4.49 -19.40
C TYR A 63 5.59 5.10 -20.24
N VAL A 64 5.89 6.21 -20.92
CA VAL A 64 4.96 6.90 -21.83
C VAL A 64 5.30 6.50 -23.27
N PRO A 65 4.30 6.16 -24.10
CA PRO A 65 4.49 5.86 -25.51
C PRO A 65 4.99 7.06 -26.32
#